data_AF-A0A0M3AX33-F1
#
_entry.id   AF-A0A0M3AX33-F1
#
_cell.length_a   1.000
_cell.length_b   1.000
_cell.length_c   1.000
_cell.angle_alpha   90.00
_cell.angle_beta   90.00
_cell.angle_gamma   90.00
#
_symmetry.space_group_name_H-M   'P 1'
#
loop_
_entity.id
_entity.type
_entity.pdbx_description
1 polymer ?
#
loop_
_entity_poly.entity_id
_entity_poly.type
_entity_poly.pdbx_seq_one_letter_code
_entity_poly.pdbx_strand_id
1 'polypeptide(L)'
;MGRRRLGCLPALLGFILALLWISEVTKPTPLHVEIFDPRTPRRPMPQWSDESFVIEERTEAPADSMGTTFAVDRNGAWLTAEHVTHGCARVGIEQGGFARPVSRLVESREADAALVRGGVASDHALPLSDQMPPPGSVGYHMGFPGGQPTLVISELIGAARARRGTGEETQPVLAWAEHGRIPMGDGTLSGISGGPVFAEDGHVVGVNSAATDRRGRILTTAPDAMMRLVIASRAVGDRPVAYPFVDLADARARFESWLAQGVIRRIFCDVDDRPGQLTAGRPKR
;
A
#
# COMPACT_ATOMS: atom_id res chain seq x y z
N MET A 1 -20.25 39.76 -58.13
CA MET A 1 -20.60 38.71 -57.15
C MET A 1 -19.43 37.73 -57.02
N GLY A 2 -18.54 37.95 -56.04
CA GLY A 2 -17.44 37.02 -55.75
C GLY A 2 -17.76 36.21 -54.50
N ARG A 3 -18.23 34.96 -54.65
CA ARG A 3 -18.39 34.02 -53.54
C ARG A 3 -16.99 33.66 -53.03
N ARG A 4 -16.55 34.29 -51.93
CA ARG A 4 -15.38 33.83 -51.15
C ARG A 4 -15.70 32.42 -50.65
N ARG A 5 -15.14 31.40 -51.30
CA ARG A 5 -15.06 30.05 -50.76
C ARG A 5 -14.13 30.13 -49.54
N LEU A 6 -14.69 30.31 -48.34
CA LEU A 6 -13.97 30.03 -47.11
C LEU A 6 -13.59 28.55 -47.17
N GLY A 7 -12.33 28.25 -47.50
CA GLY A 7 -11.85 26.88 -47.55
C GLY A 7 -11.99 26.25 -46.16
N CYS A 8 -12.52 25.03 -46.08
CA CYS A 8 -12.66 24.29 -44.82
C CYS A 8 -11.32 23.85 -44.20
N LEU A 9 -10.22 23.99 -44.94
CA LEU A 9 -8.87 23.57 -44.53
C LEU A 9 -8.35 24.15 -43.20
N PRO A 10 -8.47 25.46 -42.88
CA PRO A 10 -8.00 26.00 -41.61
C PRO A 10 -8.85 25.54 -40.43
N ALA A 11 -10.17 25.36 -40.62
CA ALA A 11 -11.06 24.84 -39.58
C ALA A 11 -10.78 23.36 -39.28
N LEU A 12 -10.50 22.57 -40.32
CA LEU A 12 -10.13 21.16 -40.19
C LEU A 12 -8.77 21.00 -39.49
N LEU A 13 -7.79 21.84 -39.83
CA LEU A 13 -6.48 21.85 -39.18
C LEU A 13 -6.58 22.27 -37.71
N GLY A 14 -7.42 23.27 -37.39
CA GLY A 14 -7.69 23.70 -36.02
C GLY A 14 -8.35 22.60 -35.18
N PHE A 15 -9.28 21.85 -35.75
CA PHE A 15 -9.91 20.71 -35.09
C PHE A 15 -8.92 19.55 -34.84
N ILE A 16 -8.05 19.24 -35.81
CA ILE A 16 -7.00 18.23 -35.65
C ILE A 16 -6.00 18.67 -34.57
N LEU A 17 -5.57 19.93 -34.57
CA LEU A 17 -4.67 20.45 -33.54
C LEU A 17 -5.33 20.45 -32.16
N ALA A 18 -6.62 20.78 -32.06
CA ALA A 18 -7.37 20.67 -30.81
C ALA A 18 -7.48 19.22 -30.34
N LEU A 19 -7.76 18.26 -31.23
CA LEU A 19 -7.78 16.84 -30.90
C LEU A 19 -6.41 16.31 -30.49
N LEU A 20 -5.34 16.72 -31.16
CA LEU A 20 -3.97 16.36 -30.80
C LEU A 20 -3.60 16.96 -29.44
N TRP A 21 -3.94 18.22 -29.19
CA TRP A 21 -3.68 18.89 -27.93
C TRP A 21 -4.47 18.26 -26.77
N ILE A 22 -5.76 17.97 -26.98
CA ILE A 22 -6.58 17.20 -26.03
C ILE A 22 -5.96 15.82 -25.79
N SER A 23 -5.53 15.12 -26.85
CA SER A 23 -4.91 13.80 -26.72
C SER A 23 -3.62 13.85 -25.89
N GLU A 24 -2.77 14.86 -26.11
CA GLU A 24 -1.51 15.05 -25.39
C GLU A 24 -1.75 15.36 -23.91
N VAL A 25 -2.77 16.18 -23.59
CA VAL A 25 -3.15 16.54 -22.21
C VAL A 25 -3.85 15.37 -21.49
N THR A 26 -4.50 14.45 -22.22
CA THR A 26 -5.18 13.28 -21.64
C THR A 26 -4.30 12.04 -21.46
N LYS A 27 -3.05 12.05 -21.93
CA LYS A 27 -2.13 10.92 -21.71
C LYS A 27 -1.87 10.78 -20.20
N PRO A 28 -2.19 9.63 -19.58
CA PRO A 28 -1.89 9.43 -18.17
C PRO A 28 -0.38 9.53 -17.96
N THR A 29 0.02 10.25 -16.91
CA THR A 29 1.44 10.35 -16.52
C THR A 29 1.96 8.93 -16.31
N PRO A 30 3.07 8.52 -16.93
CA PRO A 30 3.60 7.18 -16.75
C PRO A 30 3.97 6.95 -15.28
N LEU A 31 3.67 5.76 -14.79
CA LEU A 31 4.05 5.34 -13.43
C LEU A 31 5.57 5.16 -13.38
N HIS A 32 6.24 5.93 -12.53
CA HIS A 32 7.67 5.79 -12.30
C HIS A 32 7.95 4.92 -11.08
N VAL A 33 8.56 3.76 -11.28
CA VAL A 33 8.92 2.83 -10.20
C VAL A 33 10.42 2.86 -9.96
N GLU A 34 10.83 3.13 -8.74
CA GLU A 34 12.21 3.04 -8.26
C GLU A 34 12.32 1.83 -7.33
N ILE A 35 13.32 0.96 -7.53
CA ILE A 35 13.56 -0.20 -6.67
C ILE A 35 14.64 0.15 -5.64
N PHE A 36 14.29 0.03 -4.37
CA PHE A 36 15.19 0.16 -3.24
C PHE A 36 15.51 -1.21 -2.64
N ASP A 37 16.78 -1.59 -2.76
CA ASP A 37 17.33 -2.77 -2.10
C ASP A 37 18.56 -2.40 -1.27
N PRO A 38 18.49 -2.46 0.07
CA PRO A 38 19.64 -2.18 0.93
C PRO A 38 20.63 -3.34 1.03
N ARG A 39 20.32 -4.51 0.47
CA ARG A 39 21.18 -5.70 0.56
C ARG A 39 22.38 -5.55 -0.36
N THR A 40 23.55 -5.85 0.18
CA THR A 40 24.79 -5.96 -0.60
C THR A 40 25.56 -7.18 -0.11
N PRO A 41 26.46 -7.77 -0.91
CA PRO A 41 27.31 -8.88 -0.47
C PRO A 41 28.09 -8.59 0.83
N ARG A 42 28.28 -7.31 1.17
CA ARG A 42 28.99 -6.83 2.37
C ARG A 42 28.07 -6.46 3.54
N ARG A 43 26.75 -6.44 3.34
CA ARG A 43 25.75 -6.18 4.38
C ARG A 43 24.66 -7.26 4.27
N PRO A 44 24.95 -8.49 4.74
CA PRO A 44 23.91 -9.50 4.90
C PRO A 44 22.86 -9.01 5.90
N MET A 45 21.64 -9.54 5.79
CA MET A 45 20.56 -9.23 6.71
C MET A 45 20.96 -9.54 8.16
N PRO A 46 20.53 -8.72 9.14
CA PRO A 46 20.65 -9.10 10.56
C PRO A 46 19.99 -10.47 10.80
N GLN A 47 20.62 -11.31 11.61
CA GLN A 47 19.98 -12.56 12.05
C GLN A 47 18.88 -12.21 13.06
N TRP A 48 17.63 -12.39 12.67
CA TRP A 48 16.47 -12.08 13.53
C TRP A 48 15.89 -13.26 14.27
N SER A 49 15.81 -14.42 13.61
CA SER A 49 15.47 -15.69 14.22
C SER A 49 15.70 -16.84 13.23
N ASP A 50 15.71 -18.06 13.76
CA ASP A 50 15.76 -19.29 12.96
C ASP A 50 14.37 -19.66 12.39
N GLU A 51 13.30 -18.99 12.85
CA GLU A 51 11.95 -19.23 12.34
C GLU A 51 11.79 -18.64 10.94
N SER A 52 11.34 -19.48 10.01
CA SER A 52 11.18 -19.10 8.61
C SER A 52 9.80 -19.51 8.07
N PHE A 53 9.19 -18.60 7.32
CA PHE A 53 7.94 -18.80 6.63
C PHE A 53 8.13 -18.79 5.12
N VAL A 54 7.29 -19.53 4.41
CA VAL A 54 7.16 -19.44 2.96
C VAL A 54 5.82 -18.82 2.65
N ILE A 55 5.85 -17.68 1.97
CA ILE A 55 4.66 -16.99 1.47
C ILE A 55 4.44 -17.52 0.05
N GLU A 56 3.35 -18.25 -0.15
CA GLU A 56 2.96 -18.72 -1.47
C GLU A 56 2.61 -17.52 -2.35
N GLU A 57 3.21 -17.47 -3.53
CA GLU A 57 2.90 -16.47 -4.54
C GLU A 57 1.96 -17.08 -5.56
N ARG A 58 1.00 -16.29 -6.08
CA ARG A 58 0.12 -16.79 -7.14
C ARG A 58 0.98 -17.08 -8.37
N THR A 59 0.90 -18.32 -8.86
CA THR A 59 1.56 -18.76 -10.09
C THR A 59 0.87 -18.24 -11.36
N GLU A 60 -0.24 -17.51 -11.21
CA GLU A 60 -1.00 -16.90 -12.31
C GLU A 60 -0.34 -15.60 -12.78
N ALA A 61 -0.63 -15.19 -14.01
CA ALA A 61 -0.15 -13.92 -14.54
C ALA A 61 -0.57 -12.74 -13.64
N PRO A 62 0.20 -11.63 -13.60
CA PRO A 62 -0.19 -10.43 -12.89
C PRO A 62 -1.63 -10.04 -13.23
N ALA A 63 -2.42 -9.71 -12.22
CA ALA A 63 -3.82 -9.36 -12.35
C ALA A 63 -4.13 -8.11 -11.52
N ASP A 64 -5.21 -7.42 -11.89
CA ASP A 64 -5.72 -6.30 -11.11
C ASP A 64 -5.86 -6.70 -9.65
N SER A 65 -5.37 -5.83 -8.77
CA SER A 65 -5.31 -6.10 -7.34
C SER A 65 -5.85 -4.91 -6.55
N MET A 66 -6.30 -5.20 -5.33
CA MET A 66 -6.74 -4.20 -4.37
C MET A 66 -6.05 -4.49 -3.04
N GLY A 67 -5.52 -3.45 -2.43
CA GLY A 67 -4.92 -3.50 -1.10
C GLY A 67 -5.31 -2.28 -0.27
N THR A 68 -4.59 -2.12 0.82
CA THR A 68 -4.70 -0.99 1.74
C THR A 68 -3.45 -0.12 1.62
N THR A 69 -3.62 1.20 1.75
CA THR A 69 -2.51 2.15 1.87
C THR A 69 -2.82 3.15 2.98
N PHE A 70 -1.79 3.76 3.56
CA PHE A 70 -1.97 4.76 4.62
C PHE A 70 -0.98 5.92 4.52
N ALA A 71 -1.43 7.10 4.96
CA ALA A 71 -0.65 8.32 4.87
C ALA A 71 0.45 8.37 5.93
N VAL A 72 1.66 8.70 5.49
CA VAL A 72 2.84 8.87 6.34
C VAL A 72 3.43 10.27 6.28
N ASP A 73 2.95 11.10 5.35
CA ASP A 73 3.28 12.53 5.28
C ASP A 73 2.07 13.30 4.74
N ARG A 74 1.82 14.49 5.29
CA ARG A 74 0.69 15.33 4.87
C ARG A 74 0.82 15.85 3.44
N ASN A 75 2.03 15.86 2.87
CA ASN A 75 2.27 16.27 1.49
C ASN A 75 1.98 15.15 0.46
N GLY A 76 1.30 14.08 0.87
CA GLY A 76 0.87 13.01 -0.04
C GLY A 76 1.91 11.91 -0.24
N ALA A 77 2.58 11.51 0.84
CA ALA A 77 3.35 10.26 0.87
C ALA A 77 2.55 9.18 1.61
N TRP A 78 2.52 7.99 1.01
CA TRP A 78 1.75 6.85 1.53
C TRP A 78 2.61 5.59 1.57
N LEU A 79 2.31 4.69 2.50
CA LEU A 79 2.87 3.34 2.51
C LEU A 79 1.81 2.32 2.09
N THR A 80 2.28 1.26 1.45
CA THR A 80 1.53 0.05 1.08
C THR A 80 2.51 -1.12 1.04
N ALA A 81 2.03 -2.33 0.74
CA ALA A 81 2.89 -3.49 0.50
C ALA A 81 3.46 -3.46 -0.93
N GLU A 82 4.68 -3.94 -1.13
CA GLU A 82 5.33 -3.95 -2.46
C GLU A 82 4.55 -4.83 -3.44
N HIS A 83 4.15 -6.03 -3.02
CA HIS A 83 3.38 -6.94 -3.88
C HIS A 83 1.99 -6.40 -4.28
N VAL A 84 1.49 -5.34 -3.65
CA VAL A 84 0.24 -4.67 -4.07
C VAL A 84 0.47 -3.81 -5.30
N THR A 85 1.66 -3.21 -5.45
CA THR A 85 2.01 -2.30 -6.57
C THR A 85 2.95 -2.92 -7.59
N HIS A 86 3.51 -4.10 -7.30
CA HIS A 86 4.48 -4.75 -8.14
C HIS A 86 3.89 -5.14 -9.51
N GLY A 87 4.55 -4.72 -10.59
CA GLY A 87 4.18 -5.09 -11.95
C GLY A 87 2.93 -4.38 -12.51
N CYS A 88 2.40 -3.38 -11.80
CA CYS A 88 1.24 -2.61 -12.26
C CYS A 88 1.63 -1.62 -13.37
N ALA A 89 0.80 -1.50 -14.40
CA ALA A 89 0.90 -0.43 -15.39
C ALA A 89 0.39 0.90 -14.81
N ARG A 90 -0.65 0.83 -13.98
CA ARG A 90 -1.22 1.97 -13.27
C ARG A 90 -1.51 1.60 -11.82
N VAL A 91 -1.30 2.56 -10.94
CA VAL A 91 -1.69 2.47 -9.53
C VAL A 91 -2.54 3.67 -9.16
N GLY A 92 -3.56 3.46 -8.33
CA GLY A 92 -4.44 4.54 -7.89
C GLY A 92 -4.92 4.40 -6.46
N ILE A 93 -4.99 5.52 -5.75
CA ILE A 93 -5.51 5.62 -4.38
C ILE A 93 -6.97 6.03 -4.43
N GLU A 94 -7.83 5.37 -3.66
CA GLU A 94 -9.25 5.69 -3.60
C GLU A 94 -9.51 7.09 -3.02
N GLN A 95 -10.27 7.91 -3.75
CA GLN A 95 -10.83 9.17 -3.26
C GLN A 95 -12.17 9.45 -3.94
N GLY A 96 -13.22 9.61 -3.14
CA GLY A 96 -14.56 9.96 -3.65
C GLY A 96 -15.16 8.91 -4.60
N GLY A 97 -14.85 7.62 -4.38
CA GLY A 97 -15.31 6.51 -5.23
C GLY A 97 -14.50 6.31 -6.52
N PHE A 98 -13.42 7.07 -6.72
CA PHE A 98 -12.53 6.93 -7.87
C PHE A 98 -11.10 6.61 -7.43
N ALA A 99 -10.39 5.82 -8.22
CA ALA A 99 -8.95 5.61 -8.03
C ALA A 99 -8.18 6.77 -8.68
N ARG A 100 -7.59 7.63 -7.85
CA ARG A 100 -6.76 8.75 -8.29
C ARG A 100 -5.36 8.23 -8.62
N PRO A 101 -4.84 8.50 -9.83
CA PRO A 101 -3.56 7.95 -10.27
C PRO A 101 -2.42 8.48 -9.40
N VAL A 102 -1.44 7.60 -9.17
CA VAL A 102 -0.17 7.92 -8.50
C VAL A 102 0.91 8.05 -9.57
N SER A 103 1.91 8.89 -9.33
CA SER A 103 2.94 9.18 -10.35
C SER A 103 4.29 8.54 -10.06
N ARG A 104 4.56 8.17 -8.81
CA ARG A 104 5.84 7.58 -8.42
C ARG A 104 5.71 6.59 -7.27
N LEU A 105 6.48 5.51 -7.37
CA LEU A 105 6.63 4.47 -6.36
C LEU A 105 8.12 4.29 -6.03
N VAL A 106 8.42 4.04 -4.76
CA VAL A 106 9.70 3.49 -4.32
C VAL A 106 9.41 2.14 -3.66
N GLU A 107 9.77 1.05 -4.32
CA GLU A 107 9.46 -0.31 -3.90
C GLU A 107 10.64 -0.94 -3.18
N SER A 108 10.40 -1.65 -2.08
CA SER A 108 11.41 -2.44 -1.40
C SER A 108 10.97 -3.88 -1.26
N ARG A 109 11.67 -4.76 -1.99
CA ARG A 109 11.50 -6.21 -1.85
C ARG A 109 11.97 -6.72 -0.50
N GLU A 110 12.96 -6.08 0.12
CA GLU A 110 13.45 -6.45 1.45
C GLU A 110 12.34 -6.26 2.49
N ALA A 111 11.69 -5.10 2.47
CA ALA A 111 10.62 -4.79 3.40
C ALA A 111 9.25 -5.35 2.98
N ASP A 112 9.05 -5.83 1.74
CA ASP A 112 7.70 -6.02 1.15
C ASP A 112 6.81 -4.78 1.35
N ALA A 113 7.40 -3.60 1.15
CA ALA A 113 6.73 -2.33 1.29
C ALA A 113 7.03 -1.43 0.09
N ALA A 114 6.07 -0.59 -0.27
CA ALA A 114 6.23 0.45 -1.27
C ALA A 114 5.83 1.80 -0.69
N LEU A 115 6.63 2.81 -0.98
CA LEU A 115 6.30 4.20 -0.70
C LEU A 115 5.74 4.86 -1.96
N VAL A 116 4.49 5.30 -1.87
CA VAL A 116 3.76 5.97 -2.92
C VAL A 116 3.93 7.47 -2.79
N ARG A 117 4.28 8.12 -3.90
CA ARG A 117 4.45 9.57 -3.99
C ARG A 117 3.55 10.14 -5.07
N GLY A 118 2.93 11.27 -4.72
CA GLY A 118 1.99 11.93 -5.61
C GLY A 118 0.64 11.21 -5.65
N GLY A 119 -0.38 11.94 -6.05
CA GLY A 119 -1.77 11.48 -5.97
C GLY A 119 -2.54 12.28 -4.93
N VAL A 120 -3.15 11.58 -3.97
CA VAL A 120 -4.05 12.17 -2.97
C VAL A 120 -3.23 12.76 -1.81
N ALA A 121 -3.49 14.02 -1.45
CA ALA A 121 -2.96 14.60 -0.21
C ALA A 121 -3.76 14.10 1.01
N SER A 122 -3.15 14.11 2.18
CA SER A 122 -3.80 13.74 3.45
C SER A 122 -3.52 14.84 4.47
N ASP A 123 -4.54 15.31 5.19
CA ASP A 123 -4.35 16.32 6.24
C ASP A 123 -3.69 15.76 7.51
N HIS A 124 -3.55 14.43 7.57
CA HIS A 124 -2.94 13.71 8.68
C HIS A 124 -1.93 12.66 8.19
N ALA A 125 -0.99 12.33 9.06
CA ALA A 125 0.02 11.29 8.86
C ALA A 125 0.05 10.38 10.10
N LEU A 126 0.35 9.11 9.90
CA LEU A 126 0.49 8.14 10.99
C LEU A 126 1.92 8.12 11.54
N PRO A 127 2.10 8.01 12.87
CA PRO A 127 3.42 7.99 13.52
C PRO A 127 4.09 6.63 13.31
N LEU A 128 5.20 6.63 12.57
CA LEU A 128 5.99 5.42 12.34
C LEU A 128 7.03 5.22 13.44
N SER A 129 7.39 3.97 13.71
CA SER A 129 8.50 3.61 14.60
C SER A 129 9.40 2.56 13.95
N ASP A 130 10.70 2.60 14.27
CA ASP A 130 11.66 1.52 13.98
C ASP A 130 11.82 0.54 15.15
N GLN A 131 11.09 0.76 16.25
CA GLN A 131 11.16 -0.08 17.43
C GLN A 131 10.25 -1.29 17.28
N MET A 132 10.82 -2.47 17.55
CA MET A 132 10.07 -3.71 17.61
C MET A 132 9.36 -3.84 18.97
N PRO A 133 8.03 -4.08 18.99
CA PRO A 133 7.34 -4.40 20.23
C PRO A 133 7.86 -5.72 20.83
N PRO A 134 7.80 -5.90 22.16
CA PRO A 134 8.17 -7.18 22.76
C PRO A 134 7.16 -8.28 22.35
N PRO A 135 7.59 -9.55 22.21
CA PRO A 135 6.67 -10.68 22.05
C PRO A 135 5.58 -10.69 23.13
N GLY A 136 4.36 -11.07 22.74
CA GLY A 136 3.16 -10.97 23.57
C GLY A 136 2.44 -9.61 23.50
N SER A 137 3.01 -8.61 22.82
CA SER A 137 2.33 -7.31 22.63
C SER A 137 1.11 -7.43 21.72
N VAL A 138 0.10 -6.59 21.95
CA VAL A 138 -1.08 -6.52 21.08
C VAL A 138 -0.78 -5.71 19.82
N GLY A 139 -1.25 -6.21 18.68
CA GLY A 139 -1.20 -5.55 17.38
C GLY A 139 -2.60 -5.19 16.85
N TYR A 140 -2.74 -3.97 16.31
CA TYR A 140 -3.95 -3.50 15.64
C TYR A 140 -3.70 -3.32 14.15
N HIS A 141 -4.20 -4.26 13.34
CA HIS A 141 -4.07 -4.24 11.89
C HIS A 141 -5.30 -3.59 11.29
N MET A 142 -5.10 -2.50 10.56
CA MET A 142 -6.21 -1.72 9.99
C MET A 142 -6.17 -1.78 8.47
N GLY A 143 -7.29 -2.12 7.83
CA GLY A 143 -7.34 -2.16 6.37
C GLY A 143 -8.65 -2.66 5.79
N PHE A 144 -8.58 -3.17 4.57
CA PHE A 144 -9.76 -3.56 3.78
C PHE A 144 -9.80 -5.04 3.36
N PRO A 145 -9.75 -6.02 4.29
CA PRO A 145 -10.10 -7.41 3.98
C PRO A 145 -11.41 -7.53 3.18
N GLY A 146 -11.41 -8.24 2.06
CA GLY A 146 -12.57 -8.36 1.19
C GLY A 146 -13.12 -7.03 0.65
N GLY A 147 -12.30 -5.96 0.68
CA GLY A 147 -12.69 -4.60 0.32
C GLY A 147 -13.50 -3.87 1.39
N GLN A 148 -13.67 -4.45 2.60
CA GLN A 148 -14.45 -3.88 3.70
C GLN A 148 -13.53 -3.42 4.84
N PRO A 149 -13.78 -2.24 5.44
CA PRO A 149 -13.01 -1.79 6.59
C PRO A 149 -13.07 -2.82 7.73
N THR A 150 -11.90 -3.31 8.14
CA THR A 150 -11.79 -4.29 9.22
C THR A 150 -10.57 -3.96 10.09
N LEU A 151 -10.79 -3.97 11.40
CA LEU A 151 -9.75 -3.94 12.42
C LEU A 151 -9.48 -5.38 12.87
N VAL A 152 -8.27 -5.88 12.64
CA VAL A 152 -7.83 -7.20 13.12
C VAL A 152 -6.94 -7.01 14.34
N ILE A 153 -7.20 -7.79 15.38
CA ILE A 153 -6.48 -7.78 16.65
C ILE A 153 -5.62 -9.03 16.69
N SER A 154 -4.35 -8.87 17.03
CA SER A 154 -3.40 -9.96 17.11
C SER A 154 -2.47 -9.83 18.31
N GLU A 155 -1.73 -10.90 18.59
CA GLU A 155 -0.63 -10.94 19.54
C GLU A 155 0.68 -11.20 18.79
N LEU A 156 1.73 -10.44 19.11
CA LEU A 156 3.05 -10.62 18.50
C LEU A 156 3.69 -11.93 18.98
N ILE A 157 3.95 -12.86 18.06
CA ILE A 157 4.73 -14.07 18.35
C ILE A 157 6.22 -13.72 18.45
N GLY A 158 6.72 -12.93 17.50
CA GLY A 158 8.11 -12.49 17.47
C GLY A 158 8.64 -12.21 16.06
N ALA A 159 9.95 -11.99 15.99
CA ALA A 159 10.65 -11.78 14.73
C ALA A 159 10.85 -13.09 13.98
N ALA A 160 10.73 -13.05 12.66
CA ALA A 160 10.90 -14.18 11.77
C ALA A 160 11.52 -13.76 10.43
N ARG A 161 11.76 -14.75 9.58
CA ARG A 161 12.09 -14.54 8.18
C ARG A 161 10.96 -15.07 7.31
N ALA A 162 10.68 -14.40 6.21
CA ALA A 162 9.73 -14.88 5.21
C ALA A 162 10.41 -14.96 3.85
N ARG A 163 10.03 -15.96 3.05
CA ARG A 163 10.49 -16.13 1.68
C ARG A 163 9.27 -16.16 0.78
N ARG A 164 9.20 -15.26 -0.20
CA ARG A 164 8.08 -15.19 -1.14
C ARG A 164 8.37 -16.05 -2.37
N GLY A 165 7.41 -16.90 -2.75
CA GLY A 165 7.52 -17.75 -3.93
C GLY A 165 8.68 -18.76 -3.84
N THR A 166 9.38 -18.96 -4.96
CA THR A 166 10.56 -19.85 -5.08
C THR A 166 11.90 -19.12 -4.96
N GLY A 167 11.90 -17.80 -4.77
CA GLY A 167 13.12 -17.00 -4.63
C GLY A 167 13.94 -17.43 -3.41
N GLU A 168 15.25 -17.21 -3.46
CA GLU A 168 16.17 -17.50 -2.33
C GLU A 168 16.20 -16.36 -1.29
N GLU A 169 15.66 -15.21 -1.66
CA GLU A 169 15.71 -13.99 -0.86
C GLU A 169 14.73 -14.06 0.31
N THR A 170 15.27 -13.91 1.52
CA THR A 170 14.45 -13.80 2.73
C THR A 170 14.24 -12.34 3.12
N GLN A 171 13.01 -12.01 3.46
CA GLN A 171 12.54 -10.76 4.03
C GLN A 171 12.48 -10.90 5.54
N PRO A 172 12.82 -9.86 6.29
CA PRO A 172 12.75 -9.92 7.73
C PRO A 172 11.31 -9.46 8.09
N VAL A 173 10.61 -10.23 8.93
CA VAL A 173 9.17 -10.00 9.23
C VAL A 173 8.88 -10.11 10.71
N LEU A 174 7.71 -9.60 11.12
CA LEU A 174 7.10 -9.96 12.39
C LEU A 174 5.95 -10.94 12.16
N ALA A 175 5.87 -11.97 12.99
CA ALA A 175 4.81 -12.95 12.98
C ALA A 175 3.80 -12.68 14.10
N TRP A 176 2.53 -12.63 13.75
CA TRP A 176 1.43 -12.31 14.65
C TRP A 176 0.40 -13.44 14.67
N ALA A 177 -0.18 -13.70 15.82
CA ALA A 177 -1.31 -14.60 16.01
C ALA A 177 -2.60 -13.80 16.13
N GLU A 178 -3.52 -13.96 15.18
CA GLU A 178 -4.83 -13.34 15.20
C GLU A 178 -5.64 -13.81 16.43
N HIS A 179 -6.20 -12.84 17.15
CA HIS A 179 -7.07 -13.08 18.30
C HIS A 179 -8.55 -12.77 17.96
N GLY A 180 -8.80 -11.79 17.09
CA GLY A 180 -10.15 -11.43 16.69
C GLY A 180 -10.22 -10.33 15.66
N ARG A 181 -11.45 -10.01 15.21
CA ARG A 181 -11.72 -9.00 14.19
C ARG A 181 -12.94 -8.16 14.52
N ILE A 182 -12.95 -6.93 14.04
CA ILE A 182 -14.08 -6.02 14.05
C ILE A 182 -14.30 -5.51 12.62
N PRO A 183 -15.46 -5.79 12.00
CA PRO A 183 -16.53 -6.66 12.48
C PRO A 183 -16.08 -8.12 12.65
N MET A 184 -16.76 -8.88 13.51
CA MET A 184 -16.46 -10.31 13.70
C MET A 184 -16.73 -11.08 12.41
N GLY A 185 -15.83 -11.99 12.05
CA GLY A 185 -15.97 -12.88 10.91
C GLY A 185 -14.71 -13.67 10.64
N ASP A 186 -14.83 -14.70 9.80
CA ASP A 186 -13.78 -15.63 9.39
C ASP A 186 -13.45 -15.52 7.88
N GLY A 187 -13.92 -14.43 7.25
CA GLY A 187 -13.69 -14.15 5.83
C GLY A 187 -12.21 -13.98 5.47
N THR A 188 -11.92 -13.87 4.18
CA THR A 188 -10.56 -13.70 3.69
C THR A 188 -9.89 -12.43 4.25
N LEU A 189 -8.59 -12.52 4.53
CA LEU A 189 -7.75 -11.35 4.83
C LEU A 189 -7.20 -10.66 3.56
N SER A 190 -7.50 -11.20 2.37
CA SER A 190 -7.14 -10.57 1.09
C SER A 190 -7.64 -9.12 1.02
N GLY A 191 -6.74 -8.18 0.70
CA GLY A 191 -7.01 -6.74 0.72
C GLY A 191 -6.51 -6.01 1.96
N ILE A 192 -6.15 -6.72 3.05
CA ILE A 192 -5.48 -6.11 4.21
C ILE A 192 -4.03 -5.70 3.91
N SER A 193 -3.41 -6.36 2.93
CA SER A 193 -2.04 -6.09 2.50
C SER A 193 -1.80 -4.61 2.27
N GLY A 194 -0.71 -4.09 2.82
CA GLY A 194 -0.36 -2.67 2.78
C GLY A 194 -0.95 -1.81 3.90
N GLY A 195 -1.89 -2.33 4.68
CA GLY A 195 -2.46 -1.62 5.82
C GLY A 195 -1.48 -1.48 6.98
N PRO A 196 -1.60 -0.43 7.82
CA PRO A 196 -0.73 -0.24 8.97
C PRO A 196 -1.04 -1.26 10.06
N VAL A 197 0.00 -1.61 10.82
CA VAL A 197 -0.12 -2.36 12.05
C VAL A 197 0.41 -1.50 13.19
N PHE A 198 -0.47 -1.18 14.13
CA PHE A 198 -0.11 -0.39 15.29
C PHE A 198 0.24 -1.28 16.48
N ALA A 199 1.22 -0.84 17.26
CA ALA A 199 1.44 -1.30 18.62
C ALA A 199 0.56 -0.50 19.61
N GLU A 200 0.44 -1.01 20.84
CA GLU A 200 -0.35 -0.39 21.92
C GLU A 200 0.08 1.05 22.26
N ASP A 201 1.33 1.41 21.99
CA ASP A 201 1.86 2.76 22.22
C ASP A 201 1.40 3.80 21.17
N GLY A 202 0.65 3.36 20.15
CA GLY A 202 0.10 4.22 19.10
C GLY A 202 1.00 4.41 17.90
N HIS A 203 2.18 3.79 17.84
CA HIS A 203 3.03 3.82 16.65
C HIS A 203 2.65 2.72 15.65
N VAL A 204 2.78 3.03 14.36
CA VAL A 204 2.82 2.03 13.30
C VAL A 204 4.18 1.35 13.34
N VAL A 205 4.16 0.04 13.57
CA VAL A 205 5.35 -0.83 13.72
C VAL A 205 5.51 -1.81 12.56
N GLY A 206 4.64 -1.75 11.56
CA GLY A 206 4.74 -2.57 10.38
C GLY A 206 3.64 -2.31 9.37
N VAL A 207 3.81 -2.93 8.21
CA VAL A 207 2.85 -2.96 7.11
C VAL A 207 2.39 -4.41 6.91
N ASN A 208 1.08 -4.64 6.71
CA ASN A 208 0.58 -5.99 6.45
C ASN A 208 1.15 -6.54 5.14
N SER A 209 1.83 -7.68 5.20
CA SER A 209 2.55 -8.27 4.06
C SER A 209 1.89 -9.57 3.58
N ALA A 210 1.57 -10.47 4.50
CA ALA A 210 0.91 -11.72 4.16
C ALA A 210 0.04 -12.19 5.32
N ALA A 211 -0.96 -13.01 5.02
CA ALA A 211 -1.72 -13.71 6.03
C ALA A 211 -2.00 -15.14 5.55
N THR A 212 -2.04 -16.09 6.49
CA THR A 212 -2.45 -17.47 6.21
C THR A 212 -3.76 -17.75 6.93
N ASP A 213 -4.84 -17.90 6.18
CA ASP A 213 -6.20 -18.11 6.73
C ASP A 213 -6.26 -19.35 7.65
N ARG A 214 -5.54 -20.43 7.31
CA ARG A 214 -5.62 -21.72 8.05
C ARG A 214 -5.10 -21.70 9.48
N ARG A 215 -4.31 -20.70 9.89
CA ARG A 215 -3.68 -20.68 11.23
C ARG A 215 -3.81 -19.35 11.96
N GLY A 216 -4.62 -18.42 11.43
CA GLY A 216 -4.75 -17.08 12.00
C GLY A 216 -3.40 -16.39 12.14
N ARG A 217 -2.45 -16.62 11.21
CA ARG A 217 -1.13 -15.98 11.26
C ARG A 217 -1.06 -14.85 10.27
N ILE A 218 -0.57 -13.72 10.75
CA ILE A 218 -0.36 -12.51 9.96
C ILE A 218 1.13 -12.22 10.00
N LEU A 219 1.72 -11.96 8.84
CA LEU A 219 3.09 -11.53 8.68
C LEU A 219 3.08 -10.06 8.29
N THR A 220 3.91 -9.28 8.97
CA THR A 220 4.11 -7.88 8.65
C THR A 220 5.55 -7.65 8.27
N THR A 221 5.76 -6.56 7.53
CA THR A 221 7.07 -5.95 7.43
C THR A 221 7.58 -5.65 8.84
N ALA A 222 8.88 -5.65 8.99
CA ALA A 222 9.46 -5.27 10.26
C ALA A 222 9.84 -3.79 10.33
N PRO A 223 9.80 -3.22 11.55
CA PRO A 223 9.85 -1.77 11.74
C PRO A 223 11.08 -1.10 11.11
N ASP A 224 12.26 -1.67 11.30
CA ASP A 224 13.51 -1.11 10.80
C ASP A 224 13.66 -1.24 9.27
N ALA A 225 13.18 -2.34 8.67
CA ALA A 225 13.13 -2.53 7.22
C ALA A 225 12.18 -1.52 6.56
N MET A 226 10.99 -1.35 7.14
CA MET A 226 10.05 -0.30 6.76
C MET A 226 10.71 1.09 6.85
N MET A 227 11.37 1.39 7.97
CA MET A 227 11.99 2.69 8.18
C MET A 227 13.19 2.95 7.26
N ARG A 228 13.95 1.93 6.85
CA ARG A 228 14.98 2.05 5.80
C ARG A 228 14.40 2.54 4.49
N LEU A 229 13.27 1.96 4.04
CA LEU A 229 12.57 2.42 2.84
C LEU A 229 12.09 3.87 3.00
N VAL A 230 11.45 4.19 4.13
CA VAL A 230 10.94 5.55 4.42
C VAL A 230 12.08 6.58 4.31
N ILE A 231 13.22 6.31 4.95
CA ILE A 231 14.40 7.19 4.91
C ILE A 231 14.96 7.29 3.49
N ALA A 232 15.11 6.16 2.79
CA ALA A 232 15.65 6.12 1.43
C ALA A 232 14.80 6.91 0.43
N SER A 233 13.48 6.90 0.62
CA SER A 233 12.53 7.58 -0.26
C SER A 233 12.64 9.11 -0.25
N ARG A 234 13.16 9.69 0.85
CA ARG A 234 13.25 11.13 1.12
C ARG A 234 11.90 11.87 0.96
N ALA A 235 10.79 11.17 1.13
CA ALA A 235 9.45 11.72 0.91
C ALA A 235 8.69 12.05 2.21
N VAL A 236 9.20 11.59 3.36
CA VAL A 236 8.54 11.74 4.67
C VAL A 236 9.34 12.70 5.52
N GLY A 237 8.74 13.84 5.85
CA GLY A 237 9.29 14.85 6.75
C GLY A 237 8.46 15.04 8.01
N ASP A 238 7.17 14.67 7.98
CA ASP A 238 6.29 14.75 9.13
C ASP A 238 6.71 13.82 10.27
N ARG A 239 6.51 14.30 11.50
CA ARG A 239 6.77 13.58 12.74
C ARG A 239 5.55 13.73 13.68
N PRO A 240 4.43 13.10 13.34
CA PRO A 240 3.24 13.13 14.19
C PRO A 240 3.53 12.44 15.53
N VAL A 241 2.84 12.87 16.57
CA VAL A 241 2.96 12.32 17.92
C VAL A 241 2.05 11.09 18.03
N ALA A 242 2.60 9.97 18.51
CA ALA A 242 1.81 8.80 18.87
C ALA A 242 1.17 8.97 20.25
N TYR A 243 -0.06 8.47 20.38
CA TYR A 243 -0.75 8.37 21.66
C TYR A 243 -1.12 6.91 21.88
N PRO A 244 -0.84 6.32 23.06
CA PRO A 244 -1.21 4.95 23.35
C PRO A 244 -2.70 4.70 23.15
N PHE A 245 -3.05 3.51 22.69
CA PHE A 245 -4.44 3.05 22.69
C PHE A 245 -4.85 2.74 24.12
N VAL A 246 -5.98 3.29 24.56
CA VAL A 246 -6.50 3.03 25.91
C VAL A 246 -7.05 1.61 26.01
N ASP A 247 -7.79 1.20 24.99
CA ASP A 247 -8.40 -0.12 24.87
C ASP A 247 -8.82 -0.40 23.41
N LEU A 248 -9.50 -1.52 23.19
CA LEU A 248 -10.04 -1.92 21.89
C LEU A 248 -11.10 -0.94 21.35
N ALA A 249 -11.87 -0.28 22.23
CA ALA A 249 -12.89 0.66 21.81
C ALA A 249 -12.25 1.95 21.26
N ASP A 250 -11.16 2.42 21.88
CA ASP A 250 -10.33 3.51 21.37
C ASP A 250 -9.68 3.14 20.03
N ALA A 251 -9.09 1.94 19.92
CA ALA A 251 -8.52 1.47 18.66
C ALA A 251 -9.54 1.46 17.51
N ARG A 252 -10.77 0.99 17.78
CA ARG A 252 -11.87 1.04 16.81
C ARG A 252 -12.26 2.47 16.45
N ALA A 253 -12.43 3.35 17.44
CA ALA A 253 -12.83 4.73 17.21
C ALA A 253 -11.79 5.51 16.38
N ARG A 254 -10.49 5.28 16.63
CA ARG A 254 -9.41 5.87 15.82
C ARG A 254 -9.39 5.32 14.41
N PHE A 255 -9.62 4.02 14.23
CA PHE A 255 -9.73 3.44 12.89
C PHE A 255 -10.88 4.09 12.09
N GLU A 256 -12.07 4.20 12.69
CA GLU A 256 -13.21 4.88 12.07
C GLU A 256 -12.89 6.34 11.71
N SER A 257 -12.19 7.06 12.58
CA SER A 257 -11.75 8.44 12.34
C SER A 257 -10.76 8.54 11.18
N TRP A 258 -9.74 7.67 11.13
CA TRP A 258 -8.76 7.62 10.05
C TRP A 258 -9.37 7.22 8.72
N LEU A 259 -10.40 6.37 8.70
CA LEU A 259 -11.17 6.09 7.49
C LEU A 259 -11.94 7.32 7.02
N ALA A 260 -12.63 8.02 7.92
CA ALA A 260 -13.41 9.22 7.60
C ALA A 260 -12.53 10.37 7.09
N GLN A 261 -11.34 10.54 7.66
CA GLN A 261 -10.32 11.50 7.22
C GLN A 261 -9.58 11.02 5.96
N GLY A 262 -9.74 9.75 5.59
CA GLY A 262 -9.03 9.12 4.48
C GLY A 262 -7.52 9.07 4.71
N VAL A 263 -7.08 8.84 5.94
CA VAL A 263 -5.69 8.53 6.31
C VAL A 263 -5.35 7.10 5.93
N ILE A 264 -6.33 6.20 6.00
CA ILE A 264 -6.24 4.81 5.55
C ILE A 264 -7.22 4.63 4.39
N ARG A 265 -6.74 4.15 3.24
CA ARG A 265 -7.49 4.09 1.98
C ARG A 265 -7.26 2.77 1.27
N ARG A 266 -8.16 2.43 0.35
CA ARG A 266 -7.90 1.39 -0.64
C ARG A 266 -6.92 1.90 -1.69
N ILE A 267 -6.05 1.02 -2.16
CA ILE A 267 -5.18 1.24 -3.31
C ILE A 267 -5.44 0.14 -4.34
N PHE A 268 -5.38 0.51 -5.61
CA PHE A 268 -5.68 -0.37 -6.73
C PHE A 268 -4.48 -0.47 -7.66
N CYS A 269 -4.20 -1.69 -8.10
CA CYS A 269 -3.28 -2.03 -9.17
C CYS A 269 -4.08 -2.40 -10.41
N ASP A 270 -3.65 -1.87 -11.54
CA ASP A 270 -4.15 -2.23 -12.87
C ASP A 270 -2.95 -2.61 -13.73
N VAL A 271 -3.00 -3.84 -14.26
CA VAL A 271 -1.91 -4.42 -15.06
C VAL A 271 -2.07 -4.13 -16.56
N ASP A 272 -3.22 -3.60 -16.98
CA ASP A 272 -3.51 -3.29 -18.38
C ASP A 272 -3.02 -1.87 -18.76
N ASP A 273 -2.08 -1.81 -19.69
CA ASP A 273 -1.56 -0.54 -20.24
C ASP A 273 -2.51 0.12 -21.26
N ARG A 274 -3.69 -0.46 -21.53
CA ARG A 274 -4.70 0.13 -22.41
C ARG A 274 -5.38 1.31 -21.72
N PRO A 275 -5.69 2.42 -22.39
CA PRO A 275 -6.40 3.55 -21.79
C PRO A 275 -7.79 3.10 -21.32
N GLY A 276 -7.89 2.84 -20.02
CA GLY A 276 -9.08 2.42 -19.31
C GLY A 276 -9.19 3.22 -18.02
N GLN A 277 -10.40 3.46 -17.56
CA GLN A 277 -10.63 4.14 -16.30
C GLN A 277 -10.23 3.19 -15.17
N LEU A 278 -9.34 3.61 -14.27
CA LEU A 278 -9.08 2.89 -13.01
C LEU A 278 -10.40 2.84 -12.24
N THR A 279 -11.11 1.73 -12.35
CA THR A 279 -12.40 1.52 -11.69
C THR A 279 -12.15 0.72 -10.42
N ALA A 280 -12.88 1.01 -9.34
CA ALA A 280 -12.96 0.14 -8.19
C ALA A 280 -13.35 -1.26 -8.71
N GLY A 281 -12.45 -2.23 -8.54
CA GLY A 281 -12.45 -3.48 -9.28
C GLY A 281 -13.83 -4.12 -9.44
N ARG A 282 -14.12 -4.61 -10.65
CA ARG A 282 -15.30 -5.43 -10.92
C ARG A 282 -15.14 -6.75 -10.17
N PRO A 283 -16.08 -7.18 -9.31
CA PRO A 283 -16.01 -8.51 -8.73
C PRO A 283 -16.11 -9.53 -9.87
N LYS A 284 -15.10 -10.38 -10.04
CA LYS A 284 -15.21 -11.56 -10.90
C LYS A 284 -16.15 -12.55 -10.21
N ARG A 285 -17.15 -13.01 -10.97
CA ARG A 285 -18.03 -14.13 -10.62
C ARG A 285 -17.24 -15.40 -10.39
#